data_AF-A0A5J4TY63-F1
#
_entry.id   AF-A0A5J4TY63-F1
#
_cell.length_a   1.000
_cell.length_b   1.000
_cell.length_c   1.000
_cell.angle_alpha   90.00
_cell.angle_beta   90.00
_cell.angle_gamma   90.00
#
_symmetry.space_group_name_H-M   'P 1'
#
loop_
_entity.id
_entity.type
_entity.pdbx_description
1 polymer ?
#
loop_
_entity_poly.entity_id
_entity_poly.type
_entity_poly.pdbx_seq_one_letter_code
_entity_poly.pdbx_strand_id
1 'polypeptide(L)'
;MINQNIYFYDDEHKVYYLGDIIKYIDEEPEYETNGQDDEGVASINGYDQSRRFASQPVTTVDILIVQEEIGGKLAQHAFAVANKETLTGLKFCPFCKSKGFDTKCPHFLRDYEKHTKKCEQNGGKIVKTVQLDQIQKPFCPHITQNKTYQYLLAYGRQKEFKPTQYYITYDLETVEKIVNKQFGKSSKQISELVPLSVASTIKNKQGIHTIYSDLRNGDDFITQWLKQVFNEAVIIQQDNQYFTPAGTIDKNMQYNVEVPVIGFNSSKFDFSLIFRNLQCADWEIKSYIGSSGVAKQIVVQHKHMDVKLKFIDVLTYYVPITLQEFAQTFNQEINGQKGVFPYEFINTDNYKEILNQSEPFPIEAFKSTLKNTSMKQEEYDQYVQEAKLFKNRWDYLQYYNEQDTKIMIEPIDALIQMYMKFDIDMFSFMSMAACANATKYALAYKEFNVNDLWRRIHTKQQANT
;
A
#
# COMPACT_ATOMS: atom_id res chain seq x y z
N MET A 1 -16.59 -33.56 13.07
CA MET A 1 -15.81 -32.32 12.85
C MET A 1 -15.78 -32.06 11.35
N ILE A 2 -16.05 -30.83 10.90
CA ILE A 2 -16.17 -30.51 9.47
C ILE A 2 -15.40 -29.22 9.15
N ASN A 3 -14.53 -29.26 8.15
CA ASN A 3 -13.94 -28.06 7.56
C ASN A 3 -14.92 -27.47 6.53
N GLN A 4 -15.03 -26.15 6.44
CA GLN A 4 -15.94 -25.48 5.50
C GLN A 4 -15.15 -24.57 4.56
N ASN A 5 -15.33 -24.74 3.26
CA ASN A 5 -14.88 -23.78 2.25
C ASN A 5 -16.11 -23.03 1.74
N ILE A 6 -16.13 -21.70 1.83
CA ILE A 6 -17.28 -20.88 1.46
C ILE A 6 -16.96 -20.10 0.19
N TYR A 7 -17.68 -20.41 -0.89
CA TYR A 7 -17.62 -19.72 -2.18
C TYR A 7 -18.75 -18.71 -2.28
N PHE A 8 -18.49 -17.61 -2.95
CA PHE A 8 -19.49 -16.61 -3.28
C PHE A 8 -19.63 -16.52 -4.80
N TYR A 9 -20.85 -16.26 -5.25
CA TYR A 9 -21.14 -15.95 -6.65
C TYR A 9 -21.30 -14.44 -6.80
N ASP A 10 -20.48 -13.86 -7.66
CA ASP A 10 -20.60 -12.48 -8.11
C ASP A 10 -21.48 -12.46 -9.36
N ASP A 11 -22.67 -11.88 -9.24
CA ASP A 11 -23.62 -11.79 -10.35
C ASP A 11 -23.24 -10.73 -11.39
N GLU A 12 -22.48 -9.70 -11.03
CA GLU A 12 -22.03 -8.64 -11.96
C GLU A 12 -20.96 -9.18 -12.91
N HIS A 13 -20.01 -9.93 -12.36
CA HIS A 13 -18.89 -10.50 -13.12
C HIS A 13 -19.13 -11.94 -13.57
N LYS A 14 -20.24 -12.57 -13.14
CA LYS A 14 -20.59 -13.98 -13.41
C LYS A 14 -19.47 -14.95 -13.02
N VAL A 15 -18.79 -14.70 -11.89
CA VAL A 15 -17.65 -15.51 -11.41
C VAL A 15 -17.88 -16.04 -10.00
N TYR A 16 -17.27 -17.19 -9.72
CA TYR A 16 -17.22 -17.78 -8.38
C TYR A 16 -15.86 -17.52 -7.74
N TYR A 17 -15.83 -17.12 -6.48
CA TYR A 17 -14.59 -16.95 -5.73
C TYR A 17 -14.69 -17.56 -4.33
N LEU A 18 -13.57 -18.06 -3.81
CA LEU A 18 -13.47 -18.56 -2.44
C LEU A 18 -13.33 -17.37 -1.50
N GLY A 19 -14.31 -17.14 -0.63
CA GLY A 19 -14.29 -16.07 0.36
C GLY A 19 -13.63 -16.50 1.66
N ASP A 20 -14.16 -17.56 2.28
CA ASP A 20 -13.74 -17.99 3.63
C ASP A 20 -13.38 -19.47 3.71
N ILE A 21 -12.46 -19.80 4.63
CA ILE A 21 -12.10 -21.18 4.98
C ILE A 21 -12.16 -21.31 6.50
N ILE A 22 -13.11 -22.12 7.00
CA ILE A 22 -13.23 -22.47 8.42
C ILE A 22 -12.60 -23.84 8.60
N LYS A 23 -11.49 -23.90 9.35
CA LYS A 23 -10.81 -25.15 9.70
C LYS A 23 -11.09 -25.50 11.15
N TYR A 24 -11.42 -26.76 11.38
CA TYR A 24 -11.39 -27.32 12.72
C TYR A 24 -9.93 -27.49 13.15
N ILE A 25 -9.59 -27.02 14.35
CA ILE A 25 -8.29 -27.18 14.99
C ILE A 25 -8.55 -27.97 16.28
N ASP A 26 -7.93 -29.15 16.43
CA ASP A 26 -7.86 -29.83 17.72
C ASP A 26 -6.87 -29.04 18.58
N GLU A 27 -7.35 -28.39 19.63
CA GLU A 27 -6.49 -27.82 20.66
C GLU A 27 -5.95 -28.97 21.51
N GLU A 28 -4.73 -29.44 21.23
CA GLU A 28 -3.98 -30.16 22.26
C GLU A 28 -3.51 -29.14 23.31
N PRO A 29 -3.68 -29.40 24.62
CA PRO A 29 -3.20 -28.48 25.64
C PRO A 29 -1.67 -28.43 25.62
N GLU A 30 -1.11 -27.28 25.23
CA GLU A 30 0.31 -26.98 25.39
C GLU A 30 0.62 -26.92 26.89
N TYR A 31 1.32 -27.93 27.41
CA TYR A 31 1.96 -27.82 28.72
C TYR A 31 3.14 -26.85 28.59
N GLU A 32 3.02 -25.67 29.20
CA GLU A 32 4.10 -24.72 29.40
C GLU A 32 5.22 -25.38 30.22
N THR A 33 6.35 -25.73 29.60
CA THR A 33 7.57 -26.02 30.34
C THR A 33 8.37 -24.73 30.50
N ASN A 34 8.18 -24.08 31.66
CA ASN A 34 9.05 -23.03 32.14
C ASN A 34 10.48 -23.57 32.31
N GLY A 35 11.46 -22.85 31.76
CA GLY A 35 12.87 -23.17 31.90
C GLY A 35 13.37 -22.93 33.31
N GLN A 36 14.11 -23.91 33.83
CA GLN A 36 15.13 -23.73 34.86
C GLN A 36 16.16 -24.86 34.72
N ASP A 37 17.42 -24.45 34.66
CA ASP A 37 18.62 -25.28 34.52
C ASP A 37 18.93 -26.04 35.83
N ASP A 38 19.25 -27.34 35.75
CA ASP A 38 20.54 -27.93 36.20
C ASP A 38 20.50 -29.48 36.36
N GLU A 39 21.56 -30.09 35.81
CA GLU A 39 22.30 -31.33 36.15
C GLU A 39 21.60 -32.65 36.61
N GLY A 40 22.00 -33.77 35.96
CA GLY A 40 22.27 -35.04 36.67
C GLY A 40 21.48 -36.31 36.26
N VAL A 41 22.02 -37.06 35.29
CA VAL A 41 21.96 -38.52 35.02
C VAL A 41 21.05 -39.42 35.88
N ALA A 42 20.12 -40.16 35.24
CA ALA A 42 19.94 -41.61 35.38
C ALA A 42 18.88 -42.20 34.43
N SER A 43 19.22 -43.33 33.80
CA SER A 43 18.41 -44.19 32.93
C SER A 43 17.36 -45.01 33.67
N ILE A 44 16.22 -45.35 33.02
CA ILE A 44 15.76 -46.73 32.68
C ILE A 44 14.27 -46.75 32.27
N ASN A 45 14.03 -47.37 31.11
CA ASN A 45 12.85 -48.04 30.55
C ASN A 45 11.55 -48.19 31.37
N GLY A 46 10.41 -47.93 30.72
CA GLY A 46 9.09 -48.38 31.18
C GLY A 46 7.98 -48.21 30.14
N TYR A 47 7.81 -49.22 29.27
CA TYR A 47 6.56 -49.72 28.67
C TYR A 47 5.48 -48.75 28.11
N ASP A 48 5.39 -48.81 26.78
CA ASP A 48 4.18 -48.82 25.92
C ASP A 48 2.82 -49.03 26.62
N GLN A 49 1.97 -47.99 26.57
CA GLN A 49 0.52 -48.15 26.35
C GLN A 49 0.03 -47.13 25.32
N SER A 50 0.23 -47.49 24.07
CA SER A 50 -0.56 -47.08 22.91
C SER A 50 -2.08 -46.94 23.20
N ARG A 51 -2.58 -45.70 23.34
CA ARG A 51 -3.94 -45.35 22.90
C ARG A 51 -3.85 -44.76 21.49
N ARG A 52 -3.93 -45.65 20.50
CA ARG A 52 -4.25 -45.29 19.12
C ARG A 52 -5.67 -44.73 19.08
N PHE A 53 -5.84 -43.42 19.25
CA PHE A 53 -7.00 -42.75 18.68
C PHE A 53 -6.70 -42.54 17.21
N ALA A 54 -7.24 -43.42 16.36
CA ALA A 54 -7.29 -43.18 14.93
C ALA A 54 -8.05 -41.86 14.73
N SER A 55 -7.35 -40.79 14.34
CA SER A 55 -7.98 -39.53 13.95
C SER A 55 -8.90 -39.83 12.77
N GLN A 56 -10.21 -39.69 12.99
CA GLN A 56 -11.16 -39.80 11.90
C GLN A 56 -10.86 -38.68 10.88
N PRO A 57 -10.89 -38.96 9.56
CA PRO A 57 -10.66 -37.93 8.56
C PRO A 57 -11.74 -36.84 8.71
N VAL A 58 -11.31 -35.61 9.04
CA VAL A 58 -12.19 -34.45 9.12
C VAL A 58 -12.73 -34.17 7.71
N THR A 59 -14.02 -34.43 7.50
CA THR A 59 -14.70 -34.16 6.22
C THR A 59 -14.71 -32.67 5.92
N THR A 60 -14.45 -32.30 4.67
CA THR A 60 -14.56 -30.90 4.20
C THR A 60 -15.82 -30.74 3.38
N VAL A 61 -16.62 -29.71 3.65
CA VAL A 61 -17.82 -29.35 2.89
C VAL A 61 -17.56 -28.03 2.16
N ASP A 62 -17.80 -28.03 0.85
CA ASP A 62 -17.77 -26.83 0.03
C ASP A 62 -19.20 -26.23 0.00
N ILE A 63 -19.36 -24.96 0.36
CA ILE A 63 -20.64 -24.24 0.47
C ILE A 63 -20.61 -23.06 -0.51
N LEU A 64 -21.63 -22.93 -1.35
CA LEU A 64 -21.81 -21.77 -2.22
C LEU A 64 -22.88 -20.84 -1.62
N ILE A 65 -22.54 -19.57 -1.44
CA ILE A 65 -23.48 -18.52 -1.06
C ILE A 65 -23.80 -17.68 -2.30
N VAL A 66 -25.09 -17.63 -2.65
CA VAL A 66 -25.62 -16.79 -3.72
C VAL A 66 -26.48 -15.71 -3.08
N GLN A 67 -26.24 -14.45 -3.47
CA GLN A 67 -27.04 -13.33 -3.03
C GLN A 67 -27.95 -12.89 -4.17
N GLU A 68 -29.26 -12.80 -3.93
CA GLU A 68 -30.25 -12.38 -4.92
C GLU A 68 -31.12 -11.27 -4.31
N GLU A 69 -31.48 -10.27 -5.11
CA GLU A 69 -32.40 -9.23 -4.68
C GLU A 69 -33.85 -9.59 -5.07
N ILE A 70 -34.65 -10.00 -4.08
CA ILE A 70 -36.05 -10.37 -4.27
C ILE A 70 -36.93 -9.27 -3.65
N GLY A 71 -37.56 -8.46 -4.51
CA GLY A 71 -38.49 -7.40 -4.06
C GLY A 71 -37.82 -6.30 -3.22
N GLY A 72 -36.58 -5.91 -3.56
CA GLY A 72 -35.82 -4.88 -2.86
C GLY A 72 -35.18 -5.34 -1.54
N LYS A 73 -35.15 -6.65 -1.28
CA LYS A 73 -34.47 -7.26 -0.13
C LYS A 73 -33.42 -8.26 -0.63
N LEU A 74 -32.22 -8.18 -0.07
CA LEU A 74 -31.15 -9.13 -0.33
C LEU A 74 -31.46 -10.46 0.37
N ALA A 75 -31.81 -11.47 -0.41
CA ALA A 75 -31.91 -12.86 0.02
C ALA A 75 -30.55 -13.56 -0.15
N GLN A 76 -30.17 -14.41 0.81
CA GLN A 76 -28.97 -15.22 0.73
C GLN A 76 -29.37 -16.70 0.68
N HIS A 77 -28.88 -17.41 -0.34
CA HIS A 77 -29.08 -18.83 -0.52
C HIS A 77 -27.76 -19.56 -0.29
N ALA A 78 -27.76 -20.58 0.55
CA ALA A 78 -26.60 -21.44 0.79
C ALA A 78 -26.85 -22.81 0.15
N PHE A 79 -25.94 -23.22 -0.73
CA PHE A 79 -25.98 -24.50 -1.43
C PHE A 79 -24.76 -25.34 -1.08
N ALA A 80 -24.95 -26.64 -0.84
CA ALA A 80 -23.82 -27.56 -0.77
C ALA A 80 -23.28 -27.81 -2.19
N VAL A 81 -21.97 -27.66 -2.37
CA VAL A 81 -21.32 -27.84 -3.66
C VAL A 81 -20.99 -29.32 -3.84
N ALA A 82 -21.74 -30.00 -4.71
CA ALA A 82 -21.50 -31.42 -5.03
C ALA A 82 -20.22 -31.62 -5.87
N ASN A 83 -19.89 -30.66 -6.75
CA ASN A 83 -18.70 -30.72 -7.61
C ASN A 83 -18.01 -29.36 -7.71
N LYS A 84 -16.97 -29.17 -6.89
CA LYS A 84 -16.15 -27.95 -6.82
C LYS A 84 -15.43 -27.62 -8.13
N GLU A 85 -15.01 -28.62 -8.90
CA GLU A 85 -14.31 -28.40 -10.17
C GLU A 85 -15.25 -27.83 -11.23
N THR A 86 -16.50 -28.32 -11.28
CA THR A 86 -17.53 -27.80 -12.20
C THR A 86 -17.90 -26.36 -11.84
N LEU A 87 -18.00 -26.05 -10.55
CA LEU A 87 -18.33 -24.70 -10.08
C LEU A 87 -17.25 -23.67 -10.44
N THR A 88 -15.98 -24.00 -10.20
CA THR A 88 -14.88 -23.04 -10.33
C THR A 88 -14.23 -23.04 -11.72
N GLY A 89 -14.49 -24.06 -12.54
CA GLY A 89 -13.77 -24.29 -13.81
C GLY A 89 -12.29 -24.69 -13.62
N LEU A 90 -11.83 -24.88 -12.38
CA LEU A 90 -10.47 -25.24 -12.04
C LEU A 90 -10.36 -26.74 -11.75
N LYS A 91 -9.24 -27.34 -12.17
CA LYS A 91 -8.86 -28.70 -11.76
C LYS A 91 -8.12 -28.64 -10.43
N PHE A 92 -8.57 -29.37 -9.42
CA PHE A 92 -7.91 -29.39 -8.12
C PHE A 92 -6.95 -30.58 -7.99
N CYS A 93 -5.89 -30.40 -7.21
CA CYS A 93 -5.00 -31.50 -6.85
C CYS A 93 -5.75 -32.54 -5.99
N PRO A 94 -5.70 -33.84 -6.33
CA PRO A 94 -6.45 -34.87 -5.62
C PRO A 94 -5.93 -35.11 -4.19
N PHE A 95 -4.66 -34.77 -3.93
CA PHE A 95 -3.99 -35.01 -2.65
C PHE A 95 -4.23 -33.88 -1.64
N CYS A 96 -3.94 -32.62 -1.98
CA CYS A 96 -4.13 -31.50 -1.05
C CYS A 96 -5.52 -30.86 -1.11
N LYS A 97 -6.32 -31.12 -2.16
CA LYS A 97 -7.68 -30.59 -2.40
C LYS A 97 -7.83 -29.05 -2.35
N SER A 98 -6.71 -28.33 -2.27
CA SER A 98 -6.64 -26.88 -2.04
C SER A 98 -6.03 -26.13 -3.22
N LYS A 99 -5.01 -26.71 -3.89
CA LYS A 99 -4.43 -26.10 -5.08
C LYS A 99 -5.29 -26.36 -6.32
N GLY A 100 -5.87 -25.29 -6.87
CA GLY A 100 -6.58 -25.28 -8.15
C GLY A 100 -5.67 -24.87 -9.32
N PHE A 101 -5.96 -25.41 -10.49
CA PHE A 101 -5.24 -25.17 -11.74
C PHE A 101 -6.24 -24.82 -12.85
N ASP A 102 -5.96 -23.74 -13.57
CA ASP A 102 -6.77 -23.38 -14.75
C ASP A 102 -6.45 -24.34 -15.91
N THR A 103 -7.47 -25.03 -16.37
CA THR A 103 -7.38 -26.00 -17.48
C THR A 103 -7.11 -25.32 -18.83
N LYS A 104 -7.36 -24.01 -18.94
CA LYS A 104 -7.10 -23.22 -20.16
C LYS A 104 -5.65 -22.73 -20.24
N CYS A 105 -4.86 -22.85 -19.17
CA CYS A 105 -3.46 -22.41 -19.15
C CYS A 105 -2.60 -23.29 -20.10
N PRO A 106 -1.77 -22.71 -20.98
CA PRO A 106 -0.89 -23.47 -21.88
C PRO A 106 0.07 -24.43 -21.16
N HIS A 107 0.38 -24.16 -19.89
CA HIS A 107 1.28 -24.96 -19.06
C HIS A 107 0.56 -25.85 -18.04
N PHE A 108 -0.77 -25.96 -18.13
CA PHE A 108 -1.62 -26.71 -17.21
C PHE A 108 -1.06 -28.11 -16.91
N LEU A 109 -0.83 -28.94 -17.93
CA LEU A 109 -0.38 -30.33 -17.76
C LEU A 109 0.94 -30.42 -16.97
N ARG A 110 1.95 -29.62 -17.38
CA ARG A 110 3.26 -29.58 -16.72
C ARG A 110 3.13 -29.21 -15.23
N ASP A 111 2.40 -28.13 -14.94
CA ASP A 111 2.31 -27.58 -13.59
C ASP A 111 1.43 -28.44 -12.69
N TYR A 112 0.34 -28.99 -13.25
CA TYR A 112 -0.54 -29.94 -12.56
C TYR A 112 0.22 -31.21 -12.20
N GLU A 113 0.91 -31.85 -13.14
CA GLU A 113 1.68 -33.07 -12.88
C GLU A 113 2.83 -32.86 -11.90
N LYS A 114 3.59 -31.78 -12.07
CA LYS A 114 4.72 -31.43 -11.18
C LYS A 114 4.24 -31.24 -9.74
N HIS A 115 3.13 -30.52 -9.56
CA HIS A 115 2.53 -30.36 -8.24
C HIS A 115 1.99 -31.68 -7.71
N THR A 116 1.25 -32.44 -8.52
CA THR A 116 0.56 -33.68 -8.12
C THR A 116 1.55 -34.73 -7.62
N LYS A 117 2.64 -34.97 -8.35
CA LYS A 117 3.73 -35.87 -7.92
C LYS A 117 4.37 -35.43 -6.60
N LYS A 118 4.68 -34.14 -6.46
CA LYS A 118 5.27 -33.60 -5.23
C LYS A 118 4.29 -33.66 -4.05
N CYS A 119 3.01 -33.42 -4.31
CA CYS A 119 1.97 -33.39 -3.31
C CYS A 119 1.61 -34.80 -2.82
N GLU A 120 1.61 -35.78 -3.72
CA GLU A 120 1.51 -37.21 -3.40
C GLU A 120 2.64 -37.66 -2.47
N GLN A 121 3.89 -37.36 -2.83
CA GLN A 121 5.07 -37.66 -2.01
C GLN A 121 4.99 -37.05 -0.60
N ASN A 122 4.34 -35.88 -0.48
CA ASN A 122 4.17 -35.18 0.79
C ASN A 122 2.87 -35.59 1.55
N GLY A 123 2.16 -36.62 1.10
CA GLY A 123 0.91 -37.08 1.73
C GLY A 123 -0.19 -36.02 1.75
N GLY A 124 -0.25 -35.17 0.71
CA GLY A 124 -1.22 -34.07 0.63
C GLY A 124 -0.88 -32.85 1.49
N LYS A 125 0.22 -32.87 2.28
CA LYS A 125 0.65 -31.73 3.10
C LYS A 125 1.44 -30.72 2.27
N ILE A 126 1.17 -29.43 2.51
CA ILE A 126 1.95 -28.34 1.92
C ILE A 126 3.24 -28.20 2.73
N VAL A 127 4.35 -28.74 2.21
CA VAL A 127 5.67 -28.57 2.80
C VAL A 127 6.26 -27.24 2.31
N LYS A 128 6.34 -26.24 3.19
CA LYS A 128 7.10 -25.01 2.95
C LYS A 128 8.56 -25.26 3.35
N THR A 129 9.39 -25.73 2.42
CA THR A 129 10.84 -25.79 2.64
C THR A 129 11.43 -24.40 2.46
N VAL A 130 12.03 -23.82 3.50
CA VAL A 130 12.86 -22.63 3.37
C VAL A 130 14.12 -23.02 2.59
N GLN A 131 14.25 -22.53 1.36
CA GLN A 131 15.51 -22.65 0.63
C GLN A 131 16.42 -21.51 1.06
N LEU A 132 17.50 -21.84 1.76
CA LEU A 132 18.57 -20.89 2.03
C LEU A 132 19.49 -20.84 0.81
N ASP A 133 19.99 -19.63 0.50
CA ASP A 133 21.04 -19.49 -0.51
C ASP A 133 22.25 -20.37 -0.13
N GLN A 134 22.82 -21.08 -1.10
CA GLN A 134 24.01 -21.92 -0.87
C GLN A 134 25.24 -21.12 -0.41
N ILE A 135 25.22 -19.80 -0.63
CA ILE A 135 26.27 -18.87 -0.26
C ILE A 135 25.67 -17.89 0.75
N GLN A 136 26.28 -17.77 1.93
CA GLN A 136 25.94 -16.72 2.89
C GLN A 136 26.27 -15.36 2.26
N LYS A 137 25.24 -14.58 1.92
CA LYS A 137 25.39 -13.19 1.49
C LYS A 137 25.21 -12.28 2.70
N PRO A 138 26.08 -11.27 2.89
CA PRO A 138 25.86 -10.27 3.93
C PRO A 138 24.52 -9.58 3.66
N PHE A 139 23.68 -9.49 4.69
CA PHE A 139 22.42 -8.77 4.59
C PHE A 139 22.71 -7.27 4.58
N CYS A 140 22.72 -6.67 3.40
CA CYS A 140 23.07 -5.27 3.19
C CYS A 140 21.99 -4.57 2.34
N PRO A 141 20.84 -4.23 2.93
CA PRO A 141 19.67 -3.75 2.19
C PRO A 141 19.90 -2.40 1.50
N HIS A 142 20.70 -1.51 2.07
CA HIS A 142 21.02 -0.22 1.43
C HIS A 142 21.71 -0.39 0.06
N ILE A 143 22.49 -1.47 -0.13
CA ILE A 143 23.09 -1.85 -1.43
C ILE A 143 22.10 -2.68 -2.24
N THR A 144 21.61 -3.78 -1.68
CA THR A 144 20.92 -4.82 -2.45
C THR A 144 19.50 -4.46 -2.87
N GLN A 145 18.84 -3.50 -2.20
CA GLN A 145 17.48 -3.06 -2.57
C GLN A 145 17.49 -1.91 -3.58
N ASN A 146 18.62 -1.22 -3.76
CA ASN A 146 18.75 -0.16 -4.75
C ASN A 146 19.71 -0.59 -5.86
N LYS A 147 19.16 -1.08 -6.98
CA LYS A 147 19.94 -1.54 -8.14
C LYS A 147 20.87 -0.46 -8.71
N THR A 148 20.43 0.80 -8.65
CA THR A 148 21.22 1.97 -9.07
C THR A 148 22.45 2.13 -8.19
N TYR A 149 22.28 2.15 -6.87
CA TYR A 149 23.40 2.26 -5.94
C TYR A 149 24.33 1.04 -6.01
N GLN A 150 23.76 -0.17 -6.11
CA GLN A 150 24.52 -1.41 -6.31
C GLN A 150 25.41 -1.34 -7.55
N TYR A 151 24.87 -0.84 -8.67
CA TYR A 151 25.62 -0.64 -9.90
C TYR A 151 26.74 0.38 -9.67
N LEU A 152 26.44 1.57 -9.17
CA LEU A 152 27.46 2.60 -8.93
C LEU A 152 28.59 2.10 -8.03
N LEU A 153 28.27 1.37 -6.96
CA LEU A 153 29.25 0.79 -6.06
C LEU A 153 30.15 -0.23 -6.76
N ALA A 154 29.59 -1.12 -7.60
CA ALA A 154 30.35 -2.14 -8.32
C ALA A 154 31.38 -1.55 -9.31
N TYR A 155 31.14 -0.33 -9.80
CA TYR A 155 32.04 0.38 -10.72
C TYR A 155 32.87 1.48 -10.04
N GLY A 156 32.83 1.60 -8.70
CA GLY A 156 33.58 2.64 -7.97
C GLY A 156 33.07 4.08 -8.22
N ARG A 157 31.80 4.21 -8.63
CA ARG A 157 31.11 5.46 -9.01
C ARG A 157 30.14 5.95 -7.93
N GLN A 158 30.29 5.52 -6.68
CA GLN A 158 29.37 5.85 -5.58
C GLN A 158 29.19 7.36 -5.35
N LYS A 159 30.21 8.18 -5.68
CA LYS A 159 30.15 9.64 -5.59
C LYS A 159 29.11 10.27 -6.52
N GLU A 160 28.66 9.53 -7.53
CA GLU A 160 27.63 9.97 -8.48
C GLU A 160 26.21 9.73 -7.96
N PHE A 161 26.05 8.99 -6.86
CA PHE A 161 24.73 8.62 -6.33
C PHE A 161 23.90 9.85 -5.94
N LYS A 162 22.65 9.83 -6.39
CA LYS A 162 21.58 10.79 -6.13
C LYS A 162 20.31 10.00 -5.79
N PRO A 163 19.66 10.26 -4.65
CA PRO A 163 18.35 9.69 -4.38
C PRO A 163 17.32 10.24 -5.38
N THR A 164 16.12 9.69 -5.38
CA THR A 164 14.99 10.30 -6.09
C THR A 164 14.71 11.68 -5.49
N GLN A 165 14.83 12.75 -6.30
CA GLN A 165 14.76 14.16 -5.87
C GLN A 165 13.47 14.87 -6.27
N TYR A 166 12.85 14.38 -7.35
CA TYR A 166 11.68 14.96 -7.99
C TYR A 166 10.50 13.99 -7.87
N TYR A 167 9.33 14.54 -7.58
CA TYR A 167 8.13 13.79 -7.22
C TYR A 167 6.89 14.68 -7.32
N ILE A 168 5.72 14.08 -7.14
CA ILE A 168 4.42 14.77 -7.13
C ILE A 168 3.84 14.60 -5.74
N THR A 169 3.33 15.68 -5.13
CA THR A 169 2.44 15.58 -3.98
C THR A 169 1.01 15.84 -4.40
N TYR A 170 0.03 15.24 -3.73
CA TYR A 170 -1.37 15.46 -4.05
C TYR A 170 -2.25 15.43 -2.80
N ASP A 171 -3.42 16.04 -2.92
CA ASP A 171 -4.43 16.10 -1.87
C ASP A 171 -5.83 16.15 -2.49
N LEU A 172 -6.78 15.47 -1.86
CA LEU A 172 -8.16 15.34 -2.33
C LEU A 172 -9.11 15.95 -1.31
N GLU A 173 -9.95 16.85 -1.78
CA GLU A 173 -11.08 17.33 -1.00
C GLU A 173 -12.32 16.52 -1.33
N THR A 174 -13.15 16.28 -0.32
CA THR A 174 -14.35 15.44 -0.45
C THR A 174 -15.56 16.10 0.17
N VAL A 175 -16.74 15.69 -0.30
CA VAL A 175 -18.02 16.05 0.31
C VAL A 175 -18.74 14.80 0.78
N GLU A 176 -19.47 14.95 1.88
CA GLU A 176 -20.27 13.87 2.42
C GLU A 176 -21.54 13.67 1.57
N LYS A 177 -21.79 12.43 1.16
CA LYS A 177 -23.06 11.98 0.62
C LYS A 177 -23.79 11.20 1.71
N ILE A 178 -24.92 11.71 2.15
CA ILE A 178 -25.73 11.05 3.18
C ILE A 178 -26.47 9.86 2.55
N VAL A 179 -26.18 8.64 3.01
CA VAL A 179 -26.70 7.39 2.42
C VAL A 179 -27.70 6.69 3.35
N ASN A 180 -27.44 6.66 4.66
CA ASN A 180 -28.30 6.07 5.69
C ASN A 180 -28.82 4.64 5.37
N LYS A 181 -28.03 3.81 4.69
CA LYS A 181 -28.40 2.44 4.33
C LYS A 181 -28.10 1.45 5.46
N GLN A 182 -29.04 0.58 5.78
CA GLN A 182 -28.83 -0.55 6.68
C GLN A 182 -28.38 -1.79 5.91
N PHE A 183 -27.34 -2.45 6.41
CA PHE A 183 -26.82 -3.71 5.92
C PHE A 183 -26.98 -4.77 7.03
N GLY A 184 -27.89 -5.73 6.80
CA GLY A 184 -28.20 -6.75 7.80
C GLY A 184 -28.81 -6.16 9.09
N LYS A 185 -28.63 -6.86 10.21
CA LYS A 185 -29.26 -6.50 11.50
C LYS A 185 -28.47 -5.48 12.33
N SER A 186 -27.18 -5.28 12.05
CA SER A 186 -26.27 -4.55 12.95
C SER A 186 -25.35 -3.56 12.25
N SER A 187 -25.39 -3.44 10.91
CA SER A 187 -24.52 -2.53 10.17
C SER A 187 -25.35 -1.45 9.51
N LYS A 188 -24.91 -0.20 9.63
CA LYS A 188 -25.52 0.95 8.95
C LYS A 188 -24.41 1.78 8.32
N GLN A 189 -24.49 1.98 7.01
CA GLN A 189 -23.69 2.98 6.32
C GLN A 189 -24.40 4.33 6.45
N ILE A 190 -23.78 5.24 7.18
CA ILE A 190 -24.35 6.58 7.42
C ILE A 190 -24.13 7.45 6.20
N SER A 191 -22.91 7.42 5.65
CA SER A 191 -22.52 8.25 4.51
C SER A 191 -21.45 7.59 3.64
N GLU A 192 -21.20 8.23 2.50
CA GLU A 192 -20.17 7.92 1.52
C GLU A 192 -19.43 9.22 1.20
N LEU A 193 -18.10 9.18 1.05
CA LEU A 193 -17.33 10.35 0.63
C LEU A 193 -17.24 10.39 -0.89
N VAL A 194 -17.48 11.57 -1.46
CA VAL A 194 -17.37 11.81 -2.91
C VAL A 194 -16.27 12.84 -3.16
N PRO A 195 -15.33 12.59 -4.08
CA PRO A 195 -14.33 13.58 -4.47
C PRO A 195 -14.95 14.89 -4.95
N LEU A 196 -14.51 16.01 -4.38
CA LEU A 196 -14.91 17.38 -4.72
C LEU A 196 -13.85 18.06 -5.59
N SER A 197 -12.59 17.97 -5.19
CA SER A 197 -11.45 18.50 -5.94
C SER A 197 -10.18 17.71 -5.67
N VAL A 198 -9.20 17.86 -6.55
CA VAL A 198 -7.85 17.33 -6.41
C VAL A 198 -6.85 18.41 -6.78
N ALA A 199 -5.86 18.60 -5.93
CA ALA A 199 -4.68 19.41 -6.23
C ALA A 199 -3.46 18.50 -6.31
N SER A 200 -2.47 18.90 -7.09
CA SER A 200 -1.14 18.30 -7.03
C SER A 200 -0.06 19.34 -7.20
N THR A 201 0.98 19.24 -6.39
CA THR A 201 2.20 20.03 -6.55
C THR A 201 3.25 19.14 -7.20
N ILE A 202 3.74 19.60 -8.35
CA ILE A 202 4.79 18.95 -9.12
C ILE A 202 6.11 19.61 -8.76
N LYS A 203 7.07 18.80 -8.31
CA LYS A 203 8.45 19.21 -8.13
C LYS A 203 9.31 18.52 -9.18
N ASN A 204 9.75 19.28 -10.16
CA ASN A 204 10.66 18.82 -11.21
C ASN A 204 11.95 19.67 -11.20
N LYS A 205 12.84 19.47 -12.16
CA LYS A 205 14.12 20.20 -12.22
C LYS A 205 13.98 21.68 -12.58
N GLN A 206 12.91 22.06 -13.26
CA GLN A 206 12.63 23.45 -13.67
C GLN A 206 12.06 24.28 -12.53
N GLY A 207 11.37 23.65 -11.58
CA GLY A 207 10.81 24.32 -10.42
C GLY A 207 9.65 23.56 -9.79
N ILE A 208 8.80 24.32 -9.10
CA ILE A 208 7.60 23.81 -8.44
C ILE A 208 6.39 24.52 -9.05
N HIS A 209 5.40 23.75 -9.47
CA HIS A 209 4.12 24.27 -9.95
C HIS A 209 2.96 23.39 -9.50
N THR A 210 1.74 23.92 -9.54
CA THR A 210 0.51 23.20 -9.19
C THR A 210 -0.37 22.92 -10.39
N ILE A 211 -1.09 21.81 -10.31
CA ILE A 211 -2.24 21.49 -11.15
C ILE A 211 -3.45 21.26 -10.25
N TYR A 212 -4.63 21.59 -10.75
CA TYR A 212 -5.88 21.51 -10.01
C TYR A 212 -7.01 21.03 -10.93
N SER A 213 -7.92 20.24 -10.38
CA SER A 213 -9.14 19.80 -11.06
C SER A 213 -10.25 19.59 -10.04
N ASP A 214 -11.49 19.90 -10.41
CA ASP A 214 -12.64 19.75 -9.54
C ASP A 214 -13.89 19.26 -10.30
N LEU A 215 -14.99 19.05 -9.57
CA LEU A 215 -16.26 18.58 -10.15
C LEU A 215 -16.81 19.47 -11.28
N ARG A 216 -16.41 20.74 -11.41
CA ARG A 216 -16.81 21.62 -12.51
C ARG A 216 -16.17 21.21 -13.83
N ASN A 217 -15.08 20.43 -13.81
CA ASN A 217 -14.43 19.86 -14.99
C ASN A 217 -15.16 18.62 -15.56
N GLY A 218 -16.19 18.12 -14.87
CA GLY A 218 -16.98 16.95 -15.26
C GLY A 218 -16.80 15.76 -14.31
N ASP A 219 -17.67 14.75 -14.44
CA ASP A 219 -17.67 13.57 -13.55
C ASP A 219 -16.39 12.72 -13.67
N ASP A 220 -15.63 12.88 -14.76
CA ASP A 220 -14.37 12.19 -15.01
C ASP A 220 -13.13 13.01 -14.61
N PHE A 221 -13.28 14.08 -13.83
CA PHE A 221 -12.17 14.98 -13.47
C PHE A 221 -10.97 14.26 -12.82
N ILE A 222 -11.19 13.19 -12.02
CA ILE A 222 -10.09 12.37 -11.47
C ILE A 222 -9.32 11.67 -12.59
N THR A 223 -10.00 11.18 -13.62
CA THR A 223 -9.36 10.57 -14.79
C THR A 223 -8.61 11.62 -15.61
N GLN A 224 -9.17 12.83 -15.75
CA GLN A 224 -8.49 13.96 -16.40
C GLN A 224 -7.24 14.39 -15.63
N TRP A 225 -7.32 14.46 -14.31
CA TRP A 225 -6.19 14.74 -13.41
C TRP A 225 -5.10 13.67 -13.56
N LEU A 226 -5.45 12.38 -13.53
CA LEU A 226 -4.48 11.29 -13.74
C LEU A 226 -3.75 11.40 -15.08
N LYS A 227 -4.43 11.83 -16.16
CA LYS A 227 -3.76 12.10 -17.45
C LYS A 227 -2.70 13.20 -17.32
N GLN A 228 -3.00 14.29 -16.61
CA GLN A 228 -2.03 15.36 -16.37
C GLN A 228 -0.86 14.87 -15.50
N VAL A 229 -1.14 14.11 -14.43
CA VAL A 229 -0.12 13.50 -13.57
C VAL A 229 0.82 12.59 -14.36
N PHE A 230 0.30 11.78 -15.29
CA PHE A 230 1.13 10.94 -16.15
C PHE A 230 2.03 11.76 -17.09
N ASN A 231 1.54 12.86 -17.64
CA ASN A 231 2.34 13.74 -18.50
C ASN A 231 3.49 14.37 -17.71
N GLU A 232 3.22 14.87 -16.50
CA GLU A 232 4.24 15.42 -15.60
C GLU A 232 5.23 14.35 -15.14
N ALA A 233 4.75 13.12 -14.88
CA ALA A 233 5.59 12.01 -14.49
C ALA A 233 6.61 11.62 -15.57
N VAL A 234 6.30 11.80 -16.86
CA VAL A 234 7.31 11.59 -17.93
C VAL A 234 8.50 12.54 -17.74
N ILE A 235 8.25 13.80 -17.40
CA ILE A 235 9.29 14.81 -17.16
C ILE A 235 10.06 14.47 -15.89
N ILE A 236 9.36 14.17 -14.79
CA ILE A 236 9.98 13.82 -13.50
C ILE A 236 10.85 12.55 -13.60
N GLN A 237 10.38 11.55 -14.36
CA GLN A 237 11.16 10.34 -14.60
C GLN A 237 12.47 10.67 -15.32
N GLN A 238 12.46 11.56 -16.31
CA GLN A 238 13.67 12.03 -17.00
C GLN A 238 14.57 12.86 -16.07
N ASP A 239 14.01 13.73 -15.24
CA ASP A 239 14.77 14.58 -14.32
C ASP A 239 15.48 13.78 -13.22
N ASN A 240 14.92 12.64 -12.81
CA ASN A 240 15.56 11.74 -11.86
C ASN A 240 16.57 10.75 -12.51
N GLN A 241 16.70 10.72 -13.84
CA GLN A 241 17.66 9.84 -14.52
C GLN A 241 19.11 10.25 -14.30
N TYR A 242 20.00 9.25 -14.35
CA TYR A 242 21.44 9.44 -14.30
C TYR A 242 22.00 9.61 -15.70
N PHE A 243 22.82 10.64 -15.86
CA PHE A 243 23.58 10.89 -17.07
C PHE A 243 25.03 10.47 -16.87
N THR A 244 25.61 9.84 -17.89
CA THR A 244 27.05 9.60 -17.98
C THR A 244 27.81 10.94 -17.98
N PRO A 245 29.13 10.95 -17.71
CA PRO A 245 29.96 12.15 -17.86
C PRO A 245 29.89 12.79 -19.27
N ALA A 246 29.53 12.00 -20.29
CA ALA A 246 29.33 12.46 -21.67
C ALA A 246 27.93 13.07 -21.92
N GLY A 247 27.09 13.21 -20.88
CA GLY A 247 25.73 13.76 -20.99
C GLY A 247 24.71 12.82 -21.63
N THR A 248 25.03 11.53 -21.79
CA THR A 248 24.11 10.52 -22.36
C THR A 248 23.52 9.62 -21.28
N ILE A 249 22.32 9.08 -21.48
CA ILE A 249 21.67 8.15 -20.54
C ILE A 249 22.52 6.88 -20.42
N ASP A 250 22.87 6.49 -19.19
CA ASP A 250 23.59 5.23 -18.93
C ASP A 250 22.62 4.04 -19.07
N LYS A 251 22.53 3.47 -20.28
CA LYS A 251 21.61 2.35 -20.59
C LYS A 251 21.91 1.07 -19.81
N ASN A 252 23.10 0.94 -19.23
CA ASN A 252 23.46 -0.21 -18.39
C ASN A 252 22.92 -0.06 -16.96
N MET A 253 22.53 1.16 -16.58
CA MET A 253 21.90 1.46 -15.31
C MET A 253 20.41 1.11 -15.44
N GLN A 254 19.99 -0.01 -14.83
CA GLN A 254 18.58 -0.41 -14.80
C GLN A 254 17.78 0.59 -13.96
N TYR A 255 17.31 1.64 -14.61
CA TYR A 255 16.45 2.63 -13.99
C TYR A 255 14.99 2.21 -14.21
N ASN A 256 14.37 1.71 -13.16
CA ASN A 256 12.92 1.48 -13.12
C ASN A 256 12.39 2.27 -11.93
N VAL A 257 12.56 3.59 -11.98
CA VAL A 257 12.09 4.48 -10.91
C VAL A 257 10.69 4.92 -11.26
N GLU A 258 9.79 4.28 -10.56
CA GLU A 258 8.41 4.69 -10.49
C GLU A 258 8.37 6.09 -9.87
N VAL A 259 7.71 7.03 -10.54
CA VAL A 259 7.56 8.41 -10.08
C VAL A 259 6.74 8.41 -8.81
N PRO A 260 7.27 8.90 -7.67
CA PRO A 260 6.51 8.97 -6.43
C PRO A 260 5.37 9.98 -6.56
N VAL A 261 4.15 9.52 -6.28
CA VAL A 261 2.95 10.35 -6.14
C VAL A 261 2.50 10.23 -4.69
N ILE A 262 2.69 11.29 -3.93
CA ILE A 262 2.72 11.26 -2.47
C ILE A 262 1.53 12.03 -1.93
N GLY A 263 0.68 11.38 -1.16
CA GLY A 263 -0.37 12.08 -0.43
C GLY A 263 -0.17 11.99 1.08
N PHE A 264 -0.99 12.72 1.83
CA PHE A 264 -0.93 12.79 3.29
C PHE A 264 -2.04 11.95 3.92
N ASN A 265 -1.70 10.89 4.66
CA ASN A 265 -2.69 9.96 5.24
C ASN A 265 -3.59 9.29 4.18
N SER A 266 -3.12 9.26 2.94
CA SER A 266 -3.83 8.77 1.76
C SER A 266 -4.06 7.26 1.75
N SER A 267 -3.24 6.51 2.49
CA SER A 267 -3.32 5.05 2.54
C SER A 267 -4.68 4.53 3.04
N LYS A 268 -5.34 5.33 3.88
CA LYS A 268 -6.64 5.02 4.49
C LYS A 268 -7.82 5.63 3.74
N PHE A 269 -7.63 6.80 3.12
CA PHE A 269 -8.71 7.62 2.58
C PHE A 269 -8.61 7.70 1.06
N ASP A 270 -7.70 8.52 0.57
CA ASP A 270 -7.57 8.89 -0.85
C ASP A 270 -7.44 7.72 -1.79
N PHE A 271 -6.65 6.71 -1.43
CA PHE A 271 -6.44 5.55 -2.30
C PHE A 271 -7.74 4.82 -2.62
N SER A 272 -8.69 4.76 -1.68
CA SER A 272 -10.01 4.17 -1.91
C SER A 272 -10.86 5.00 -2.88
N LEU A 273 -10.72 6.32 -2.84
CA LEU A 273 -11.46 7.26 -3.68
C LEU A 273 -11.02 7.20 -5.14
N ILE A 274 -9.70 7.09 -5.36
CA ILE A 274 -9.13 7.05 -6.72
C ILE A 274 -8.99 5.63 -7.28
N PHE A 275 -9.14 4.59 -6.46
CA PHE A 275 -8.84 3.19 -6.84
C PHE A 275 -9.49 2.78 -8.16
N ARG A 276 -10.77 3.15 -8.34
CA ARG A 276 -11.55 2.84 -9.55
C ARG A 276 -10.99 3.53 -10.80
N ASN A 277 -10.34 4.68 -10.64
CA ASN A 277 -9.73 5.44 -11.73
C ASN A 277 -8.31 4.96 -12.07
N LEU A 278 -7.65 4.16 -11.21
CA LEU A 278 -6.30 3.66 -11.43
C LEU A 278 -6.21 2.48 -12.43
N GLN A 279 -7.34 2.05 -13.01
CA GLN A 279 -7.39 1.05 -14.05
C GLN A 279 -8.37 1.46 -15.14
N CYS A 280 -7.85 1.67 -16.37
CA CYS A 280 -8.66 2.07 -17.51
C CYS A 280 -8.06 1.54 -18.82
N ALA A 281 -8.50 2.07 -19.97
CA ALA A 281 -7.94 1.72 -21.27
C ALA A 281 -6.45 2.08 -21.37
N ASP A 282 -6.03 3.22 -20.81
CA ASP A 282 -4.70 3.82 -21.00
C ASP A 282 -3.65 3.38 -19.96
N TRP A 283 -4.06 2.95 -18.77
CA TRP A 283 -3.15 2.52 -17.69
C TRP A 283 -3.73 1.37 -16.85
N GLU A 284 -2.87 0.68 -16.12
CA GLU A 284 -3.25 -0.46 -15.28
C GLU A 284 -2.41 -0.57 -14.00
N ILE A 285 -3.02 -1.15 -12.97
CA ILE A 285 -2.34 -1.45 -11.70
C ILE A 285 -1.38 -2.62 -11.93
N LYS A 286 -0.08 -2.39 -11.68
CA LYS A 286 0.97 -3.41 -11.76
C LYS A 286 1.28 -4.07 -10.44
N SER A 287 1.15 -3.33 -9.35
CA SER A 287 1.33 -3.89 -8.01
C SER A 287 0.47 -3.16 -7.00
N TYR A 288 0.03 -3.90 -5.99
CA TYR A 288 -0.73 -3.40 -4.87
C TYR A 288 -0.15 -4.02 -3.59
N ILE A 289 0.20 -3.17 -2.63
CA ILE A 289 0.71 -3.60 -1.33
C ILE A 289 -0.20 -2.99 -0.27
N GLY A 290 -0.86 -3.83 0.52
CA GLY A 290 -1.79 -3.39 1.55
C GLY A 290 -2.89 -4.41 1.81
N SER A 291 -3.79 -4.07 2.72
CA SER A 291 -5.08 -4.75 2.89
C SER A 291 -6.15 -4.03 2.09
N SER A 292 -7.37 -4.58 2.01
CA SER A 292 -8.51 -3.91 1.36
C SER A 292 -8.90 -2.57 1.99
N GLY A 293 -8.57 -2.34 3.27
CA GLY A 293 -8.88 -1.09 3.98
C GLY A 293 -7.70 -0.13 4.13
N VAL A 294 -6.46 -0.57 3.88
CA VAL A 294 -5.26 0.27 3.96
C VAL A 294 -4.29 -0.14 2.86
N ALA A 295 -4.23 0.66 1.80
CA ALA A 295 -3.28 0.50 0.72
C ALA A 295 -1.98 1.24 1.10
N LYS A 296 -0.87 0.52 1.28
CA LYS A 296 0.44 1.12 1.59
C LYS A 296 1.12 1.68 0.35
N GLN A 297 0.96 0.99 -0.77
CA GLN A 297 1.55 1.37 -2.05
C GLN A 297 0.71 0.83 -3.20
N ILE A 298 0.52 1.65 -4.23
CA ILE A 298 -0.09 1.24 -5.50
C ILE A 298 0.81 1.69 -6.64
N VAL A 299 1.23 0.76 -7.49
CA VAL A 299 2.00 1.07 -8.70
C VAL A 299 1.11 0.95 -9.91
N VAL A 300 1.03 2.02 -10.69
CA VAL A 300 0.22 2.12 -11.90
C VAL A 300 1.13 2.38 -13.09
N GLN A 301 1.01 1.57 -14.14
CA GLN A 301 1.79 1.71 -15.37
C GLN A 301 0.90 2.23 -16.50
N HIS A 302 1.40 3.24 -17.22
CA HIS A 302 0.79 3.63 -18.48
C HIS A 302 1.06 2.58 -19.56
N LYS A 303 0.04 2.19 -20.33
CA LYS A 303 0.17 1.11 -21.34
C LYS A 303 0.90 1.57 -22.60
N HIS A 304 0.86 2.86 -22.90
CA HIS A 304 1.45 3.44 -24.11
C HIS A 304 2.69 4.32 -23.86
N MET A 305 2.97 4.67 -22.59
CA MET A 305 4.10 5.49 -22.20
C MET A 305 4.97 4.65 -21.28
N ASP A 306 6.29 4.72 -21.41
CA ASP A 306 7.21 4.00 -20.52
C ASP A 306 7.37 4.74 -19.19
N VAL A 307 6.27 4.87 -18.45
CA VAL A 307 6.18 5.58 -17.18
C VAL A 307 5.32 4.80 -16.19
N LYS A 308 5.73 4.83 -14.93
CA LYS A 308 5.01 4.24 -13.80
C LYS A 308 4.86 5.26 -12.69
N LEU A 309 3.66 5.36 -12.15
CA LEU A 309 3.37 6.11 -10.94
C LEU A 309 3.41 5.17 -9.75
N LYS A 310 4.01 5.61 -8.64
CA LYS A 310 3.98 4.91 -7.36
C LYS A 310 3.27 5.79 -6.35
N PHE A 311 2.00 5.49 -6.13
CA PHE A 311 1.19 6.12 -5.10
C PHE A 311 1.61 5.61 -3.72
N ILE A 312 2.02 6.55 -2.86
CA ILE A 312 2.47 6.28 -1.48
C ILE A 312 1.95 7.34 -0.53
N ASP A 313 1.89 6.98 0.75
CA ASP A 313 1.50 7.87 1.84
C ASP A 313 2.76 8.32 2.60
N VAL A 314 2.92 9.64 2.80
CA VAL A 314 4.05 10.21 3.54
C VAL A 314 4.13 9.68 4.97
N LEU A 315 2.99 9.35 5.60
CA LEU A 315 2.93 8.75 6.94
C LEU A 315 3.43 7.31 6.97
N THR A 316 3.80 6.72 5.83
CA THR A 316 4.55 5.47 5.77
C THR A 316 6.04 5.68 6.08
N TYR A 317 6.54 6.90 5.86
CA TYR A 317 7.93 7.33 6.06
C TYR A 317 8.10 8.23 7.28
N TYR A 318 7.02 8.56 7.97
CA TYR A 318 7.02 9.40 9.15
C TYR A 318 6.04 8.89 10.20
N VAL A 319 6.06 9.49 11.40
CA VAL A 319 5.11 9.15 12.46
C VAL A 319 3.71 9.73 12.15
N PRO A 320 2.61 9.10 12.61
CA PRO A 320 1.27 9.63 12.41
C PRO A 320 1.07 10.95 13.18
N ILE A 321 1.06 12.06 12.45
CA ILE A 321 0.81 13.43 12.95
C ILE A 321 -0.07 14.19 11.97
N THR A 322 -0.47 15.41 12.31
CA THR A 322 -1.19 16.28 11.37
C THR A 322 -0.25 16.87 10.32
N LEU A 323 -0.80 17.27 9.17
CA LEU A 323 -0.04 17.95 8.12
C LEU A 323 0.65 19.23 8.62
N GLN A 324 -0.04 19.97 9.49
CA GLN A 324 0.51 21.18 10.10
C GLN A 324 1.73 20.88 10.97
N GLU A 325 1.64 19.89 11.87
CA GLU A 325 2.78 19.48 12.70
C GLU A 325 3.94 18.94 11.84
N PHE A 326 3.62 18.22 10.75
CA PHE A 326 4.62 17.69 9.84
C PHE A 326 5.40 18.81 9.15
N ALA A 327 4.72 19.86 8.70
CA ALA A 327 5.35 21.03 8.14
C ALA A 327 6.21 21.79 9.16
N GLN A 328 5.66 22.04 10.35
CA GLN A 328 6.35 22.76 11.43
C GLN A 328 7.60 22.04 11.95
N THR A 329 7.64 20.70 11.82
CA THR A 329 8.80 19.90 12.23
C THR A 329 10.08 20.29 11.50
N PHE A 330 9.97 20.67 10.22
CA PHE A 330 11.13 20.94 9.37
C PHE A 330 11.31 22.43 9.06
N ASN A 331 10.28 23.25 9.28
CA ASN A 331 10.37 24.70 9.15
C ASN A 331 9.42 25.40 10.14
N GLN A 332 10.01 26.04 11.16
CA GLN A 332 9.27 26.74 12.21
C GLN A 332 8.62 28.06 11.72
N GLU A 333 9.03 28.59 10.56
CA GLU A 333 8.48 29.81 9.96
C GLU A 333 7.17 29.55 9.20
N ILE A 334 6.74 28.30 9.04
CA ILE A 334 5.48 27.91 8.38
C ILE A 334 4.22 28.28 9.21
N ASN A 335 4.38 28.85 10.41
CA ASN A 335 3.27 29.27 11.24
C ASN A 335 2.25 30.15 10.48
N GLY A 336 1.04 29.61 10.28
CA GLY A 336 -0.07 30.30 9.63
C GLY A 336 -0.20 30.09 8.12
N GLN A 337 0.62 29.23 7.48
CA GLN A 337 0.47 28.93 6.04
C GLN A 337 -0.55 27.83 5.74
N LYS A 338 -1.00 27.07 6.75
CA LYS A 338 -2.07 26.09 6.55
C LYS A 338 -3.42 26.79 6.62
N GLY A 339 -4.13 26.83 5.50
CA GLY A 339 -5.49 27.33 5.43
C GLY A 339 -6.48 26.47 6.24
N VAL A 340 -7.74 26.89 6.26
CA VAL A 340 -8.83 26.18 6.96
C VAL A 340 -10.01 25.95 6.02
N PHE A 341 -10.62 24.76 6.07
CA PHE A 341 -11.77 24.43 5.24
C PHE A 341 -12.90 23.77 6.04
N PRO A 342 -14.18 24.16 5.85
CA PRO A 342 -15.30 23.67 6.65
C PRO A 342 -15.89 22.36 6.09
N TYR A 343 -15.29 21.23 6.44
CA TYR A 343 -15.65 19.90 5.91
C TYR A 343 -17.11 19.47 6.19
N GLU A 344 -17.66 19.79 7.36
CA GLU A 344 -19.00 19.35 7.78
C GLU A 344 -20.12 20.29 7.29
N PHE A 345 -19.78 21.46 6.74
CA PHE A 345 -20.75 22.44 6.26
C PHE A 345 -21.25 22.14 4.84
N ILE A 346 -20.48 21.36 4.08
CA ILE A 346 -20.69 21.09 2.66
C ILE A 346 -20.98 19.60 2.44
N ASN A 347 -22.02 19.31 1.66
CA ASN A 347 -22.41 17.97 1.26
C ASN A 347 -22.79 17.92 -0.23
N THR A 348 -23.12 16.72 -0.73
CA THR A 348 -23.49 16.54 -2.14
C THR A 348 -24.71 17.34 -2.60
N ASP A 349 -25.56 17.77 -1.67
CA ASP A 349 -26.82 18.46 -1.99
C ASP A 349 -26.63 19.97 -2.09
N ASN A 350 -25.70 20.54 -1.33
CA ASN A 350 -25.54 22.00 -1.19
C ASN A 350 -24.23 22.58 -1.75
N TYR A 351 -23.25 21.74 -2.11
CA TYR A 351 -21.90 22.23 -2.45
C TYR A 351 -21.88 23.27 -3.57
N LYS A 352 -22.72 23.13 -4.60
CA LYS A 352 -22.77 24.08 -5.72
C LYS A 352 -23.20 25.46 -5.27
N GLU A 353 -24.24 25.54 -4.45
CA GLU A 353 -24.77 26.82 -3.97
C GLU A 353 -23.80 27.49 -3.00
N ILE A 354 -23.26 26.69 -2.06
CA ILE A 354 -22.35 27.18 -1.04
C ILE A 354 -21.03 27.65 -1.64
N LEU A 355 -20.44 26.91 -2.57
CA LEU A 355 -19.11 27.24 -3.12
C LEU A 355 -19.15 28.39 -4.15
N ASN A 356 -20.31 28.69 -4.73
CA ASN A 356 -20.48 29.83 -5.63
C ASN A 356 -20.61 31.18 -4.90
N GLN A 357 -20.80 31.18 -3.59
CA GLN A 357 -20.90 32.39 -2.78
C GLN A 357 -19.55 33.13 -2.72
N SER A 358 -19.63 34.47 -2.69
CA SER A 358 -18.47 35.36 -2.64
C SER A 358 -18.13 35.79 -1.21
N GLU A 359 -19.10 35.73 -0.31
CA GLU A 359 -18.88 35.97 1.10
C GLU A 359 -18.09 34.83 1.76
N PRO A 360 -17.23 35.12 2.76
CA PRO A 360 -16.58 34.08 3.54
C PRO A 360 -17.60 33.12 4.17
N PHE A 361 -17.21 31.85 4.36
CA PHE A 361 -17.90 30.93 5.26
C PHE A 361 -18.14 31.57 6.64
N PRO A 362 -19.32 31.37 7.24
CA PRO A 362 -19.60 31.83 8.59
C PRO A 362 -18.81 31.01 9.61
N ILE A 363 -18.55 31.56 10.81
CA ILE A 363 -17.72 30.88 11.84
C ILE A 363 -18.30 29.53 12.26
N GLU A 364 -19.63 29.39 12.23
CA GLU A 364 -20.35 28.16 12.55
C GLU A 364 -20.06 27.03 11.56
N ALA A 365 -19.62 27.34 10.34
CA ALA A 365 -19.25 26.35 9.33
C ALA A 365 -18.02 25.52 9.75
N PHE A 366 -17.16 26.07 10.62
CA PHE A 366 -15.94 25.41 11.09
C PHE A 366 -16.14 24.56 12.34
N LYS A 367 -17.38 24.33 12.75
CA LYS A 367 -17.69 23.42 13.86
C LYS A 367 -17.45 21.98 13.41
N SER A 368 -16.65 21.23 14.18
CA SER A 368 -16.52 19.78 14.00
C SER A 368 -17.34 19.04 15.06
N THR A 369 -18.34 18.28 14.62
CA THR A 369 -19.12 17.37 15.48
C THR A 369 -18.28 16.19 15.92
N LEU A 370 -17.38 15.68 15.08
CA LEU A 370 -16.51 14.55 15.38
C LEU A 370 -15.54 14.87 16.53
N LYS A 371 -14.89 16.03 16.46
CA LYS A 371 -13.91 16.46 17.47
C LYS A 371 -14.55 17.24 18.62
N ASN A 372 -15.82 17.61 18.49
CA ASN A 372 -16.53 18.53 19.38
C ASN A 372 -15.75 19.83 19.61
N THR A 373 -15.22 20.41 18.53
CA THR A 373 -14.41 21.62 18.53
C THR A 373 -15.02 22.68 17.63
N SER A 374 -14.78 23.95 17.96
CA SER A 374 -15.11 25.10 17.13
C SER A 374 -13.87 25.96 16.91
N MET A 375 -13.83 26.69 15.81
CA MET A 375 -12.78 27.67 15.51
C MET A 375 -12.82 28.83 16.52
N LYS A 376 -11.65 29.33 16.91
CA LYS A 376 -11.54 30.52 17.76
C LYS A 376 -11.79 31.79 16.95
N GLN A 377 -12.21 32.86 17.61
CA GLN A 377 -12.50 34.13 16.92
C GLN A 377 -11.26 34.69 16.22
N GLU A 378 -10.07 34.60 16.85
CA GLU A 378 -8.83 35.13 16.26
C GLU A 378 -8.43 34.38 14.97
N GLU A 379 -8.61 33.05 14.94
CA GLU A 379 -8.36 32.20 13.77
C GLU A 379 -9.37 32.49 12.65
N TYR A 380 -10.64 32.69 13.02
CA TYR A 380 -11.69 33.05 12.08
C TYR A 380 -11.44 34.42 11.43
N ASP A 381 -11.02 35.41 12.20
CA ASP A 381 -10.71 36.74 11.68
C ASP A 381 -9.57 36.69 10.66
N GLN A 382 -8.56 35.85 10.87
CA GLN A 382 -7.47 35.59 9.91
C GLN A 382 -8.01 34.98 8.63
N TYR A 383 -8.80 33.91 8.74
CA TYR A 383 -9.46 33.27 7.61
C TYR A 383 -10.31 34.27 6.80
N VAL A 384 -11.08 35.15 7.46
CA VAL A 384 -11.90 36.16 6.77
C VAL A 384 -11.05 37.15 5.98
N GLN A 385 -9.86 37.52 6.45
CA GLN A 385 -8.96 38.38 5.66
C GLN A 385 -8.39 37.66 4.45
N GLU A 386 -8.01 36.39 4.59
CA GLU A 386 -7.51 35.58 3.49
C GLU A 386 -8.60 35.30 2.44
N ALA A 387 -9.80 34.91 2.87
CA ALA A 387 -10.93 34.61 2.01
C ALA A 387 -11.34 35.79 1.10
N LYS A 388 -11.16 37.03 1.55
CA LYS A 388 -11.42 38.25 0.75
C LYS A 388 -10.52 38.41 -0.47
N LEU A 389 -9.38 37.71 -0.51
CA LEU A 389 -8.48 37.72 -1.67
C LEU A 389 -9.05 36.91 -2.85
N PHE A 390 -10.10 36.12 -2.63
CA PHE A 390 -10.71 35.23 -3.61
C PHE A 390 -12.09 35.74 -4.01
N LYS A 391 -12.47 35.49 -5.28
CA LYS A 391 -13.75 35.96 -5.82
C LYS A 391 -14.95 35.17 -5.27
N ASN A 392 -14.74 33.89 -5.00
CA ASN A 392 -15.74 32.97 -4.48
C ASN A 392 -15.04 31.85 -3.70
N ARG A 393 -15.86 31.04 -3.03
CA ARG A 393 -15.35 29.92 -2.21
C ARG A 393 -14.76 28.77 -3.04
N TRP A 394 -15.08 28.64 -4.33
CA TRP A 394 -14.34 27.73 -5.22
C TRP A 394 -12.88 28.16 -5.40
N ASP A 395 -12.64 29.44 -5.63
CA ASP A 395 -11.29 29.97 -5.81
C ASP A 395 -10.48 29.84 -4.51
N TYR A 396 -11.14 30.03 -3.35
CA TYR A 396 -10.54 29.75 -2.04
C TYR A 396 -10.26 28.25 -1.85
N LEU A 397 -11.17 27.35 -2.22
CA LEU A 397 -10.96 25.89 -2.16
C LEU A 397 -9.75 25.47 -3.00
N GLN A 398 -9.62 26.00 -4.21
CA GLN A 398 -8.45 25.73 -5.06
C GLN A 398 -7.16 26.16 -4.35
N TYR A 399 -7.11 27.39 -3.84
CA TYR A 399 -5.95 27.88 -3.10
C TYR A 399 -5.64 27.00 -1.89
N TYR A 400 -6.64 26.68 -1.07
CA TYR A 400 -6.51 25.83 0.11
C TYR A 400 -5.90 24.47 -0.24
N ASN A 401 -6.47 23.77 -1.22
CA ASN A 401 -6.05 22.43 -1.63
C ASN A 401 -4.64 22.47 -2.26
N GLU A 402 -4.32 23.52 -3.03
CA GLU A 402 -2.97 23.74 -3.52
C GLU A 402 -1.94 23.97 -2.39
N GLN A 403 -2.28 24.74 -1.34
CA GLN A 403 -1.38 24.96 -0.20
C GLN A 403 -1.09 23.65 0.56
N ASP A 404 -2.11 22.81 0.79
CA ASP A 404 -1.94 21.52 1.46
C ASP A 404 -0.99 20.59 0.68
N THR A 405 -0.94 20.69 -0.64
CA THR A 405 0.06 19.96 -1.43
C THR A 405 1.46 20.58 -1.41
N LYS A 406 1.57 21.92 -1.44
CA LYS A 406 2.85 22.65 -1.45
C LYS A 406 3.60 22.51 -0.13
N ILE A 407 2.89 22.56 1.00
CA ILE A 407 3.49 22.52 2.34
C ILE A 407 4.21 21.19 2.63
N MET A 408 3.89 20.12 1.89
CA MET A 408 4.57 18.82 2.01
C MET A 408 5.99 18.80 1.41
N ILE A 409 6.32 19.70 0.47
CA ILE A 409 7.58 19.63 -0.29
C ILE A 409 8.81 19.73 0.60
N GLU A 410 8.88 20.76 1.44
CA GLU A 410 10.06 21.02 2.27
C GLU A 410 10.33 19.90 3.31
N PRO A 411 9.32 19.43 4.07
CA PRO A 411 9.48 18.25 4.93
C PRO A 411 9.93 16.99 4.19
N ILE A 412 9.35 16.68 3.03
CA ILE A 412 9.74 15.50 2.24
C ILE A 412 11.19 15.64 1.76
N ASP A 413 11.60 16.82 1.32
CA ASP A 413 12.99 17.10 0.94
C ASP A 413 13.94 16.91 2.11
N ALA A 414 13.58 17.39 3.30
CA ALA A 414 14.39 17.18 4.50
C ALA A 414 14.54 15.69 4.83
N LEU A 415 13.49 14.88 4.67
CA LEU A 415 13.56 13.42 4.85
C LEU A 415 14.47 12.76 3.80
N ILE A 416 14.36 13.15 2.52
CA ILE A 416 15.24 12.65 1.45
C ILE A 416 16.71 12.96 1.80
N GLN A 417 17.01 14.20 2.20
CA GLN A 417 18.36 14.61 2.59
C GLN A 417 18.86 13.88 3.83
N MET A 418 17.99 13.59 4.80
CA MET A 418 18.34 12.82 5.99
C MET A 418 18.82 11.42 5.63
N TYR A 419 18.13 10.72 4.73
CA TYR A 419 18.52 9.37 4.30
C TYR A 419 19.69 9.37 3.31
N MET A 420 19.82 10.42 2.50
CA MET A 420 20.95 10.58 1.57
C MET A 420 22.31 10.54 2.27
N LYS A 421 22.40 10.98 3.53
CA LYS A 421 23.64 10.90 4.36
C LYS A 421 24.18 9.47 4.52
N PHE A 422 23.36 8.47 4.23
CA PHE A 422 23.69 7.04 4.31
C PHE A 422 23.63 6.34 2.94
N ASP A 423 23.64 7.10 1.85
CA ASP A 423 23.48 6.60 0.47
C ASP A 423 22.18 5.80 0.27
N ILE A 424 21.11 6.23 0.94
CA ILE A 424 19.78 5.61 0.87
C ILE A 424 18.84 6.50 0.07
N ASP A 425 18.26 5.94 -1.00
CA ASP A 425 17.09 6.53 -1.64
C ASP A 425 15.84 6.16 -0.84
N MET A 426 15.27 7.13 -0.12
CA MET A 426 14.09 6.94 0.71
C MET A 426 12.96 6.22 -0.02
N PHE A 427 12.68 6.61 -1.27
CA PHE A 427 11.56 6.08 -2.04
C PHE A 427 11.84 4.69 -2.63
N SER A 428 13.06 4.18 -2.55
CA SER A 428 13.36 2.78 -2.91
C SER A 428 12.93 1.78 -1.83
N PHE A 429 12.59 2.27 -0.63
CA PHE A 429 12.14 1.45 0.50
C PHE A 429 10.65 1.65 0.75
N MET A 430 9.99 0.66 1.36
CA MET A 430 8.55 0.69 1.57
C MET A 430 8.09 1.54 2.76
N SER A 431 8.98 1.91 3.68
CA SER A 431 8.61 2.57 4.95
C SER A 431 9.80 3.14 5.71
N MET A 432 9.50 3.98 6.71
CA MET A 432 10.48 4.49 7.68
C MET A 432 11.28 3.36 8.36
N ALA A 433 10.61 2.27 8.73
CA ALA A 433 11.26 1.13 9.38
C ALA A 433 12.24 0.42 8.43
N ALA A 434 11.87 0.30 7.15
CA ALA A 434 12.75 -0.27 6.13
C ALA A 434 13.96 0.64 5.87
N CYS A 435 13.77 1.96 5.81
CA CYS A 435 14.86 2.93 5.72
C CYS A 435 15.78 2.87 6.95
N ALA A 436 15.23 2.83 8.16
CA ALA A 436 16.00 2.75 9.40
C ALA A 436 16.84 1.46 9.49
N ASN A 437 16.26 0.34 9.03
CA ASN A 437 17.00 -0.92 8.90
C ASN A 437 18.15 -0.78 7.89
N ALA A 438 17.93 -0.14 6.74
CA ALA A 438 18.98 0.16 5.78
C ALA A 438 20.08 1.04 6.36
N THR A 439 19.74 2.10 7.10
CA THR A 439 20.69 2.98 7.80
C THR A 439 21.55 2.19 8.79
N LYS A 440 20.93 1.31 9.59
CA LYS A 440 21.67 0.45 10.54
C LYS A 440 22.76 -0.37 9.85
N TYR A 441 22.44 -0.99 8.72
CA TYR A 441 23.42 -1.78 7.97
C TYR A 441 24.42 -0.93 7.20
N ALA A 442 24.04 0.24 6.71
CA ALA A 442 24.98 1.20 6.12
C ALA A 442 26.06 1.59 7.14
N LEU A 443 25.69 1.81 8.39
CA LEU A 443 26.62 2.08 9.48
C LEU A 443 27.47 0.85 9.83
N ALA A 444 26.85 -0.33 9.96
CA ALA A 444 27.55 -1.57 10.31
C ALA A 444 28.64 -1.96 9.29
N TYR A 445 28.44 -1.62 8.01
CA TYR A 445 29.39 -1.92 6.93
C TYR A 445 30.17 -0.67 6.45
N LYS A 446 30.14 0.44 7.19
CA LYS A 446 30.80 1.69 6.76
C LYS A 446 32.31 1.54 6.52
N GLU A 447 32.95 0.68 7.31
CA GLU A 447 34.38 0.38 7.21
C GLU A 447 34.67 -0.88 6.37
N PHE A 448 33.64 -1.49 5.79
CA PHE A 448 33.80 -2.69 4.98
C PHE A 448 34.39 -2.34 3.61
N ASN A 449 35.69 -2.60 3.45
CA ASN A 449 36.36 -2.51 2.17
C ASN A 449 36.47 -3.90 1.54
N VAL A 450 35.85 -4.10 0.38
CA VAL A 450 35.91 -5.38 -0.37
C VAL A 450 37.34 -5.78 -0.76
N ASN A 451 38.26 -4.81 -0.84
CA ASN A 451 39.65 -5.03 -1.21
C ASN A 451 40.56 -5.31 0.00
N ASP A 452 40.05 -5.20 1.23
CA ASP A 452 40.82 -5.57 2.41
C ASP A 452 40.96 -7.09 2.53
N LEU A 453 42.11 -7.54 3.04
CA LEU A 453 42.41 -8.95 3.29
C LEU A 453 41.63 -9.45 4.52
N TRP A 454 40.36 -9.80 4.32
CA TRP A 454 39.54 -10.41 5.37
C TRP A 454 39.97 -11.87 5.60
N ARG A 455 40.39 -12.20 6.83
CA ARG A 455 40.63 -13.60 7.23
C ARG A 455 39.31 -14.37 7.14
N ARG A 456 39.23 -15.38 6.26
CA ARG A 456 38.11 -16.34 6.27
C ARG A 456 38.13 -17.09 7.59
N ILE A 457 37.20 -16.76 8.49
CA ILE A 457 36.98 -17.55 9.69
C ILE A 457 36.19 -18.79 9.26
N HIS A 458 36.91 -19.90 9.01
CA HIS A 458 36.29 -21.21 8.86
C HIS A 458 36.06 -21.84 10.24
N THR A 459 35.07 -21.37 10.98
CA THR A 459 34.54 -22.12 12.12
C THR A 459 33.62 -23.22 11.59
N LYS A 460 34.19 -24.39 11.33
CA LYS A 460 33.40 -25.63 11.36
C LYS A 460 32.89 -25.77 12.80
N GLN A 461 31.60 -25.51 13.03
CA GLN A 461 30.93 -26.11 14.19
C GLN A 461 30.96 -27.63 13.97
N GLN A 462 31.89 -28.31 14.63
CA GLN A 462 31.76 -29.74 14.87
C GLN A 462 30.57 -29.90 15.83
N ALA A 463 29.42 -30.27 15.29
CA ALA A 463 28.38 -30.88 16.08
C ALA A 463 28.94 -32.23 16.55
N ASN A 464 29.36 -32.29 17.80
CA ASN A 464 29.59 -33.57 18.45
C ASN A 464 28.24 -34.24 18.67
N THR A 465 28.16 -35.47 18.18
CA THR A 465 27.06 -36.43 18.21
C THR A 465 26.43 -36.63 19.58
#